data_AF-A0A545UKN1-F1
#
_entry.id   AF-A0A545UKN1-F1
#
_cell.length_a   1.000
_cell.length_b   1.000
_cell.length_c   1.000
_cell.angle_alpha   90.00
_cell.angle_beta   90.00
_cell.angle_gamma   90.00
#
_symmetry.space_group_name_H-M   'P 1'
#
loop_
_entity.id
_entity.type
_entity.pdbx_description
1 polymer ?
#
loop_
_entity_poly.entity_id
_entity_poly.type
_entity_poly.pdbx_seq_one_letter_code
_entity_poly.pdbx_strand_id
1 'polypeptide(L)'
;MRTFGASNTYIEAMQRYLDAESTAKGHFHTFSRYLTLKMGLLSVMFAMVTGVLLLTSDSTNNLAHVGLSLSFVMSLSNMISTTFSRFSFLELYMGSILSVMQYAELDIEDPSSNDVAADWPSTGQINVHDLQVSYSASLPPALKSVSFHAESGEKVRIIGRTGSGKPSLTLSLLRLLNA
;
A
#
# COMPACT_ATOMS: atom_id res chain seq x y z
N MET A 1 5.10 -22.47 17.23
CA MET A 1 3.83 -21.72 17.37
C MET A 1 2.65 -22.63 17.72
N ARG A 2 2.31 -23.65 16.91
CA ARG A 2 1.33 -24.68 17.34
C ARG A 2 1.77 -25.44 18.59
N THR A 3 3.07 -25.62 18.78
CA THR A 3 3.71 -26.28 19.92
C THR A 3 3.72 -25.47 21.22
N PHE A 4 3.47 -24.16 21.17
CA PHE A 4 3.48 -23.27 22.35
C PHE A 4 2.07 -22.84 22.79
N GLY A 5 1.00 -23.36 22.17
CA GLY A 5 -0.39 -22.99 22.51
C GLY A 5 -0.80 -21.56 22.15
N ALA A 6 0.15 -20.68 21.79
CA ALA A 6 -0.09 -19.26 21.51
C ALA A 6 -0.87 -18.97 20.21
N SER A 7 -1.26 -20.00 19.44
CA SER A 7 -2.00 -19.82 18.18
C SER A 7 -3.30 -19.05 18.38
N ASN A 8 -4.03 -19.30 19.47
CA ASN A 8 -5.29 -18.60 19.75
C ASN A 8 -5.05 -17.11 20.02
N THR A 9 -4.00 -16.74 20.75
CA THR A 9 -3.67 -15.33 21.02
C THR A 9 -3.38 -14.55 19.74
N TYR A 10 -2.68 -15.15 18.77
CA TYR A 10 -2.43 -14.51 17.47
C TYR A 10 -3.67 -14.46 16.59
N ILE A 11 -4.52 -15.50 16.64
CA ILE A 11 -5.81 -15.50 15.93
C ILE A 11 -6.72 -14.39 16.49
N GLU A 12 -6.81 -14.26 17.81
CA GLU A 12 -7.57 -13.19 18.47
C GLU A 12 -7.00 -11.80 18.19
N ALA A 13 -5.67 -11.66 18.10
CA ALA A 13 -5.04 -10.41 17.66
C ALA A 13 -5.43 -10.09 16.21
N MET A 14 -5.32 -11.06 15.30
CA MET A 14 -5.68 -10.87 13.90
C MET A 14 -7.17 -10.53 13.73
N GLN A 15 -8.06 -11.22 14.45
CA GLN A 15 -9.49 -10.93 14.47
C GLN A 15 -9.74 -9.50 14.95
N ARG A 16 -9.08 -9.03 16.01
CA ARG A 16 -9.21 -7.63 16.46
C ARG A 16 -8.81 -6.61 15.39
N TYR A 17 -7.72 -6.86 14.66
CA TYR A 17 -7.32 -5.97 13.56
C TYR A 17 -8.31 -5.99 12.40
N LEU A 18 -8.78 -7.18 12.01
CA LEU A 18 -9.80 -7.34 10.97
C LEU A 18 -11.13 -6.69 11.36
N ASP A 19 -11.54 -6.82 12.63
CA ASP A 19 -12.76 -6.21 13.14
C ASP A 19 -12.67 -4.68 13.15
N ALA A 20 -11.50 -4.13 13.52
CA ALA A 20 -11.27 -2.68 13.48
C ALA A 20 -11.35 -2.15 12.04
N GLU A 21 -10.70 -2.83 11.10
CA GLU A 21 -10.75 -2.48 9.68
C GLU A 21 -12.16 -2.62 9.10
N SER A 22 -12.85 -3.72 9.42
CA SER A 22 -14.22 -3.99 9.00
C SER A 22 -15.19 -2.94 9.53
N THR A 23 -15.03 -2.52 10.78
CA THR A 23 -15.85 -1.49 11.40
C THR A 23 -15.66 -0.13 10.71
N ALA A 24 -14.42 0.26 10.41
CA ALA A 24 -14.12 1.49 9.68
C ALA A 24 -14.74 1.47 8.26
N LYS A 25 -14.61 0.35 7.53
CA LYS A 25 -15.26 0.15 6.22
C LYS A 25 -16.78 0.17 6.33
N GLY A 26 -17.34 -0.42 7.38
CA GLY A 26 -18.77 -0.42 7.67
C GLY A 26 -19.32 0.99 7.89
N HIS A 27 -18.61 1.83 8.65
CA HIS A 27 -18.97 3.24 8.83
C HIS A 27 -18.92 4.01 7.51
N PHE A 28 -17.87 3.83 6.71
CA PHE A 28 -17.75 4.47 5.40
C PHE A 28 -18.89 4.05 4.44
N HIS A 29 -19.21 2.75 4.38
CA HIS A 29 -20.30 2.26 3.55
C HIS A 29 -21.67 2.80 4.01
N THR A 30 -21.91 2.83 5.31
CA THR A 30 -23.14 3.38 5.90
C THR A 30 -23.27 4.87 5.61
N PHE A 31 -22.18 5.63 5.73
CA PHE A 31 -22.13 7.05 5.39
C PHE A 31 -22.39 7.30 3.90
N SER A 32 -21.73 6.54 3.02
CA SER A 32 -21.95 6.60 1.57
C SER A 32 -23.42 6.34 1.23
N ARG A 33 -24.02 5.31 1.83
CA ARG A 33 -25.43 4.97 1.61
C ARG A 33 -26.40 6.03 2.14
N TYR A 34 -26.11 6.61 3.30
CA TYR A 34 -26.85 7.75 3.84
C TYR A 34 -26.78 8.96 2.90
N LEU A 35 -25.62 9.25 2.33
CA LEU A 35 -25.44 10.33 1.38
C LEU A 35 -26.19 10.09 0.07
N THR A 36 -26.17 8.86 -0.46
CA THR A 36 -26.97 8.48 -1.63
C THR A 36 -28.47 8.67 -1.37
N LEU A 37 -28.97 8.26 -0.19
CA LEU A 37 -30.38 8.47 0.19
C LEU A 37 -30.73 9.95 0.28
N LYS A 38 -29.86 10.77 0.88
CA LYS A 38 -30.04 12.23 0.98
C LYS A 38 -30.08 12.89 -0.40
N MET A 39 -29.18 12.50 -1.31
CA MET A 39 -29.17 12.98 -2.70
C MET A 39 -30.42 12.54 -3.47
N GLY A 40 -30.89 11.30 -3.24
CA GLY A 40 -32.14 10.80 -3.81
C GLY A 40 -33.36 11.60 -3.34
N LEU A 41 -33.47 11.89 -2.05
CA LEU A 41 -34.54 12.74 -1.50
C LEU A 41 -34.51 14.15 -2.10
N LEU A 42 -33.32 14.74 -2.26
CA LEU A 42 -33.16 16.05 -2.88
C LEU A 42 -33.61 16.04 -4.35
N SER A 43 -33.30 14.97 -5.09
CA SER A 43 -33.77 14.78 -6.47
C SER A 43 -35.29 14.68 -6.57
N VAL A 44 -35.93 13.91 -5.69
CA VAL A 44 -37.40 13.77 -5.66
C VAL A 44 -38.07 15.10 -5.30
N MET A 45 -37.54 15.81 -4.31
CA MET A 45 -38.04 17.15 -3.95
C MET A 45 -37.89 18.13 -5.12
N PHE A 46 -36.75 18.12 -5.80
CA PHE A 46 -36.52 18.96 -6.97
C PHE A 46 -37.49 18.63 -8.11
N ALA A 47 -37.69 17.34 -8.42
CA ALA A 47 -38.66 16.90 -9.43
C ALA A 47 -40.11 17.29 -9.06
N MET A 48 -40.48 17.19 -7.78
CA MET A 48 -41.80 17.62 -7.30
C MET A 48 -42.01 19.13 -7.48
N VAL A 49 -41.02 19.94 -7.10
CA VAL A 49 -41.07 21.41 -7.25
C VAL A 49 -41.15 21.80 -8.72
N THR A 50 -40.34 21.18 -9.59
CA THR A 50 -40.41 21.40 -11.04
C THR A 50 -41.78 20.98 -11.59
N GLY A 51 -42.32 19.85 -11.16
CA GLY A 51 -43.66 19.41 -11.55
C GLY A 51 -44.76 20.39 -11.16
N VAL A 52 -44.75 20.89 -9.93
CA VAL A 52 -45.72 21.89 -9.44
C VAL A 52 -45.57 23.21 -10.21
N LEU A 53 -44.35 23.71 -10.40
CA LEU A 53 -44.09 24.94 -11.15
C LEU A 53 -44.61 24.86 -12.59
N LEU A 54 -44.38 23.73 -13.27
CA LEU A 54 -44.84 23.51 -14.64
C LEU A 54 -46.37 23.45 -14.74
N LEU A 55 -47.06 22.89 -13.72
CA LEU A 55 -48.52 22.85 -13.65
C LEU A 55 -49.15 24.22 -13.34
N THR A 56 -48.46 25.07 -12.57
CA THR A 56 -48.95 26.42 -12.22
C THR A 56 -48.61 27.48 -13.25
N SER A 57 -47.74 27.18 -14.22
CA SER A 57 -47.30 28.14 -15.22
C SER A 57 -48.18 28.07 -16.47
N ASP A 58 -48.92 29.15 -16.73
CA ASP A 58 -49.80 29.34 -17.92
C ASP A 58 -49.08 29.25 -19.27
N SER A 59 -47.75 29.12 -19.28
CA SER A 59 -46.92 29.02 -20.48
C SER A 59 -46.89 27.61 -21.11
N THR A 60 -47.65 26.64 -20.58
CA THR A 60 -47.57 25.23 -20.98
C THR A 60 -48.73 24.80 -21.90
N ASN A 61 -48.86 25.44 -23.07
CA ASN A 61 -49.82 25.01 -24.10
C ASN A 61 -49.52 23.62 -24.71
N ASN A 62 -48.43 22.95 -24.32
CA ASN A 62 -48.03 21.67 -24.89
C ASN A 62 -47.49 20.71 -23.81
N LEU A 63 -48.32 19.72 -23.45
CA LEU A 63 -48.03 18.66 -22.46
C LEU A 63 -46.70 17.92 -22.76
N ALA A 64 -46.31 17.85 -24.03
CA ALA A 64 -45.07 17.21 -24.46
C ALA A 64 -43.81 17.88 -23.90
N HIS A 65 -43.79 19.22 -23.76
CA HIS A 65 -42.62 19.94 -23.21
C HIS A 65 -42.46 19.73 -21.70
N VAL A 66 -43.57 19.58 -20.97
CA VAL A 66 -43.60 19.31 -19.52
C VAL A 66 -43.04 17.91 -19.22
N GLY A 67 -43.45 16.90 -20.00
CA GLY A 67 -42.93 15.53 -19.87
C GLY A 67 -41.43 15.43 -20.19
N LEU A 68 -40.98 16.15 -21.22
CA LEU A 68 -39.57 16.22 -21.60
C LEU A 68 -38.71 16.89 -20.52
N SER A 69 -39.13 18.05 -19.99
CA SER A 69 -38.36 18.76 -18.97
C SER A 69 -38.26 17.98 -17.66
N LEU A 70 -39.36 17.35 -17.23
CA LEU A 70 -39.37 16.49 -16.06
C LEU A 70 -38.44 15.27 -16.23
N SER A 71 -38.45 14.65 -17.40
CA SER A 71 -37.56 13.53 -17.73
C SER A 71 -36.09 13.95 -17.72
N PHE A 72 -35.77 15.13 -18.24
CA PHE A 72 -34.41 15.68 -18.18
C PHE A 72 -33.96 15.95 -16.76
N VAL A 73 -34.81 16.53 -15.92
CA VAL A 73 -34.50 16.80 -14.51
C VAL A 73 -34.23 15.52 -13.73
N MET A 74 -35.05 14.49 -13.92
CA MET A 74 -34.84 13.18 -13.30
C MET A 74 -33.53 12.53 -13.77
N SER A 75 -33.25 12.58 -15.07
CA SER A 75 -32.02 12.03 -15.65
C SER A 75 -30.77 12.74 -15.13
N LEU A 76 -30.75 14.07 -15.12
CA LEU A 76 -29.65 14.88 -14.60
C LEU A 76 -29.40 14.60 -13.11
N SER A 77 -30.46 14.50 -12.32
CA SER A 77 -30.32 14.22 -10.88
C SER A 77 -29.69 12.84 -10.63
N ASN A 78 -30.10 11.83 -11.40
CA ASN A 78 -29.53 10.50 -11.32
C ASN A 78 -28.05 10.48 -11.77
N MET A 79 -27.72 11.23 -12.82
CA MET A 79 -26.34 11.38 -13.30
C MET A 79 -25.44 12.02 -12.23
N ILE A 80 -25.92 13.06 -11.54
CA ILE A 80 -25.17 13.70 -10.46
C ILE A 80 -24.93 12.73 -9.30
N SER A 81 -25.97 12.01 -8.85
CA SER A 81 -25.86 11.04 -7.74
C SER A 81 -24.86 9.91 -8.05
N THR A 82 -24.94 9.37 -9.27
CA THR A 82 -24.03 8.30 -9.72
C THR A 82 -22.60 8.82 -9.92
N THR A 83 -22.42 10.05 -10.41
CA THR A 83 -21.09 10.68 -10.57
C THR A 83 -20.44 10.94 -9.22
N PHE A 84 -21.19 11.46 -8.25
CA PHE A 84 -20.69 11.67 -6.89
C PHE A 84 -20.22 10.35 -6.25
N SER A 85 -21.01 9.29 -6.40
CA SER A 85 -20.64 7.96 -5.91
C SER A 85 -19.36 7.45 -6.59
N ARG A 86 -19.21 7.64 -7.91
CA ARG A 86 -17.99 7.29 -8.66
C ARG A 86 -16.77 8.09 -8.18
N PHE A 87 -16.95 9.36 -7.86
CA PHE A 87 -15.87 10.19 -7.33
C PHE A 87 -15.36 9.66 -5.98
N SER A 88 -16.26 9.22 -5.08
CA SER A 88 -15.86 8.57 -3.83
C SER A 88 -15.08 7.27 -4.05
N PHE A 89 -15.44 6.47 -5.05
CA PHE A 89 -14.65 5.28 -5.41
C PHE A 89 -13.29 5.64 -6.00
N LEU A 90 -13.21 6.70 -6.81
CA LEU A 90 -11.94 7.17 -7.37
C LEU A 90 -10.96 7.59 -6.26
N GLU A 91 -11.44 8.33 -5.26
CA GLU A 91 -10.65 8.73 -4.10
C GLU A 91 -10.11 7.51 -3.32
N LEU A 92 -10.96 6.49 -3.13
CA LEU A 92 -10.55 5.23 -2.51
C LEU A 92 -9.44 4.53 -3.31
N TYR A 93 -9.54 4.46 -4.65
CA TYR A 93 -8.53 3.82 -5.49
C TYR A 93 -7.23 4.62 -5.56
N MET A 94 -7.30 5.96 -5.54
CA MET A 94 -6.11 6.81 -5.51
C MET A 94 -5.24 6.55 -4.29
N GLY A 95 -5.83 6.21 -3.14
CA GLY A 95 -5.07 5.81 -1.95
C GLY A 95 -4.16 4.61 -2.21
N SER A 96 -4.65 3.58 -2.91
CA SER A 96 -3.84 2.42 -3.29
C SER A 96 -2.75 2.77 -4.28
N ILE A 97 -3.05 3.63 -5.26
CA ILE A 97 -2.06 4.10 -6.23
C ILE A 97 -0.93 4.85 -5.53
N LEU A 98 -1.26 5.72 -4.57
CA LEU A 98 -0.28 6.47 -3.80
C LEU A 98 0.66 5.54 -3.02
N SER A 99 0.12 4.47 -2.41
CA SER A 99 0.95 3.45 -1.74
C SER A 99 1.94 2.80 -2.71
N VAL A 100 1.48 2.40 -3.90
CA VAL A 100 2.37 1.80 -4.92
C VAL A 100 3.45 2.77 -5.37
N MET A 101 3.08 4.04 -5.62
CA MET A 101 4.05 5.08 -5.98
C MET A 101 5.08 5.30 -4.88
N GLN A 102 4.66 5.30 -3.61
CA GLN A 102 5.58 5.42 -2.49
C GLN A 102 6.59 4.27 -2.44
N TYR A 103 6.20 3.05 -2.81
CA TYR A 103 7.14 1.93 -2.92
C TYR A 103 8.09 2.05 -4.12
N ALA A 104 7.63 2.66 -5.21
CA ALA A 104 8.44 2.86 -6.40
C ALA A 104 9.50 3.97 -6.23
N GLU A 105 9.29 4.91 -5.31
CA GLU A 105 10.21 6.01 -5.01
C GLU A 105 11.22 5.68 -3.89
N LEU A 106 11.13 4.50 -3.27
CA LEU A 106 12.13 4.05 -2.30
C LEU A 106 13.50 3.96 -2.96
N ASP A 107 14.53 4.44 -2.25
CA ASP A 107 15.91 4.30 -2.66
C ASP A 107 16.24 2.81 -2.89
N ILE A 108 16.70 2.49 -4.09
CA ILE A 108 17.14 1.15 -4.44
C ILE A 108 18.46 0.90 -3.71
N GLU A 109 18.56 -0.24 -3.01
CA GLU A 109 19.83 -0.69 -2.43
C GLU A 109 20.90 -0.75 -3.53
N ASP A 110 22.04 -0.11 -3.26
CA ASP A 110 23.09 0.27 -4.21
C ASP A 110 23.22 -0.70 -5.42
N PRO A 111 22.78 -0.31 -6.62
CA PRO A 111 22.73 -1.17 -7.80
C PRO A 111 24.12 -1.32 -8.45
N SER A 112 25.21 -1.22 -7.68
CA SER A 112 26.57 -1.34 -8.17
C SER A 112 26.90 -2.77 -8.62
N SER A 113 26.25 -3.22 -9.70
CA SER A 113 26.84 -4.13 -10.65
C SER A 113 27.99 -3.38 -11.31
N ASN A 114 29.11 -3.26 -10.60
CA ASN A 114 30.37 -2.98 -11.26
C ASN A 114 30.49 -4.02 -12.38
N ASP A 115 30.76 -3.58 -13.61
CA ASP A 115 31.02 -4.47 -14.75
C ASP A 115 32.19 -5.38 -14.36
N VAL A 116 31.87 -6.57 -13.85
CA VAL A 116 32.87 -7.59 -13.55
C VAL A 116 33.08 -8.38 -14.82
N ALA A 117 34.33 -8.71 -15.10
CA ALA A 117 34.68 -9.49 -16.28
C ALA A 117 33.90 -10.81 -16.32
N ALA A 118 33.60 -11.31 -17.51
CA ALA A 118 32.79 -12.52 -17.68
C ALA A 118 33.42 -13.78 -17.03
N ASP A 119 34.74 -13.75 -16.82
CA ASP A 119 35.53 -14.78 -16.15
C ASP A 119 35.71 -14.53 -14.64
N TRP A 120 35.03 -13.54 -14.07
CA TRP A 120 35.05 -13.32 -12.62
C TRP A 120 34.26 -14.40 -11.88
N PRO A 121 34.80 -14.93 -10.75
CA PRO A 121 36.13 -14.68 -10.22
C PRO A 121 37.21 -15.56 -10.88
N SER A 122 38.28 -14.95 -11.38
CA SER A 122 39.41 -15.65 -12.00
C SER A 122 40.32 -16.36 -10.98
N THR A 123 40.34 -15.86 -9.74
CA THR A 123 40.97 -16.50 -8.59
C THR A 123 39.99 -16.50 -7.42
N GLY A 124 39.93 -17.61 -6.66
CA GLY A 124 39.04 -17.75 -5.50
C GLY A 124 39.60 -17.14 -4.21
N GLN A 125 40.48 -16.15 -4.32
CA GLN A 125 41.13 -15.53 -3.17
C GLN A 125 40.21 -14.50 -2.52
N ILE A 126 40.11 -14.51 -1.19
CA ILE A 126 39.26 -13.58 -0.43
C ILE A 126 40.15 -12.79 0.52
N ASN A 127 40.11 -11.47 0.43
CA ASN A 127 40.84 -10.58 1.31
C ASN A 127 39.89 -9.57 1.93
N VAL A 128 39.76 -9.62 3.26
CA VAL A 128 38.88 -8.74 4.04
C VAL A 128 39.76 -7.88 4.94
N HIS A 129 39.59 -6.56 4.84
CA HIS A 129 40.35 -5.59 5.61
C HIS A 129 39.42 -4.68 6.40
N ASP A 130 39.63 -4.61 7.71
CA ASP A 130 38.94 -3.71 8.65
C ASP A 130 37.42 -3.66 8.45
N LEU A 131 36.81 -4.82 8.19
CA LEU A 131 35.38 -4.89 7.89
C LEU A 131 34.57 -4.52 9.14
N GLN A 132 33.78 -3.45 9.00
CA GLN A 132 32.79 -2.99 9.96
C GLN A 132 31.43 -3.07 9.30
N VAL A 133 30.43 -3.66 9.97
CA VAL A 133 29.11 -3.86 9.37
C VAL A 133 28.04 -3.65 10.42
N SER A 134 27.01 -2.87 10.08
CA SER A 134 25.87 -2.58 10.92
C SER A 134 24.57 -2.98 10.22
N TYR A 135 23.58 -3.47 10.96
CA TYR A 135 22.26 -3.79 10.40
C TYR A 135 21.44 -2.53 10.04
N SER A 136 21.82 -1.37 10.58
CA SER A 136 21.26 -0.07 10.24
C SER A 136 22.22 1.02 10.72
N ALA A 137 22.16 2.19 10.09
CA ALA A 137 23.01 3.34 10.41
C ALA A 137 22.91 3.80 11.87
N SER A 138 21.80 3.51 12.56
CA SER A 138 21.57 3.92 13.95
C SER A 138 22.02 2.88 14.99
N LEU A 139 22.42 1.69 14.58
CA LEU A 139 22.79 0.60 15.47
C LEU A 139 24.31 0.45 15.58
N PRO A 140 24.83 0.00 16.74
CA PRO A 140 26.24 -0.27 16.88
C PRO A 140 26.67 -1.40 15.92
N PRO A 141 27.91 -1.35 15.41
CA PRO A 141 28.40 -2.33 14.44
C PRO A 141 28.40 -3.75 15.02
N ALA A 142 27.80 -4.65 14.26
CA ALA A 142 27.71 -6.08 14.56
C ALA A 142 29.03 -6.80 14.30
N LEU A 143 29.81 -6.33 13.32
CA LEU A 143 31.20 -6.71 13.10
C LEU A 143 32.08 -5.48 13.30
N LYS A 144 33.18 -5.64 14.03
CA LYS A 144 34.11 -4.56 14.35
C LYS A 144 35.51 -4.97 13.91
N SER A 145 36.05 -4.27 12.92
CA SER A 145 37.44 -4.40 12.47
C SER A 145 37.87 -5.84 12.19
N VAL A 146 37.08 -6.55 11.39
CA VAL A 146 37.39 -7.93 11.01
C VAL A 146 38.33 -7.91 9.81
N SER A 147 39.54 -8.42 9.98
CA SER A 147 40.52 -8.59 8.89
C SER A 147 40.93 -10.06 8.78
N PHE A 148 40.79 -10.65 7.60
CA PHE A 148 41.30 -11.99 7.32
C PHE A 148 41.57 -12.18 5.83
N HIS A 149 42.43 -13.15 5.54
CA HIS A 149 42.83 -13.52 4.19
C HIS A 149 42.63 -15.02 4.02
N ALA A 150 42.07 -15.44 2.89
CA ALA A 150 41.86 -16.83 2.52
C ALA A 150 42.35 -17.06 1.09
N GLU A 151 43.19 -18.09 0.92
CA GLU A 151 43.78 -18.41 -0.38
C GLU A 151 42.81 -19.18 -1.30
N SER A 152 43.10 -19.14 -2.61
CA SER A 152 42.31 -19.86 -3.60
C SER A 152 42.34 -21.38 -3.32
N GLY A 153 41.17 -21.99 -3.18
CA GLY A 153 41.03 -23.44 -2.89
C GLY A 153 41.16 -23.80 -1.40
N GLU A 154 41.30 -22.82 -0.51
CA GLU A 154 41.38 -23.06 0.93
C GLU A 154 40.00 -23.36 1.55
N LYS A 155 39.94 -24.36 2.43
CA LYS A 155 38.73 -24.67 3.20
C LYS A 155 38.79 -23.99 4.56
N VAL A 156 38.23 -22.79 4.63
CA VAL A 156 38.12 -22.03 5.89
C VAL A 156 36.79 -22.34 6.59
N ARG A 157 36.82 -22.48 7.91
CA ARG A 157 35.61 -22.64 8.75
C ARG A 157 35.52 -21.52 9.78
N ILE A 158 34.39 -20.83 9.78
CA ILE A 158 34.10 -19.78 10.76
C ILE A 158 33.44 -20.41 11.99
N ILE A 159 34.10 -20.33 13.15
CA ILE A 159 33.60 -20.82 14.44
C ILE A 159 33.44 -19.68 15.44
N GLY A 160 32.54 -19.84 16.40
CA GLY A 160 32.34 -18.84 17.46
C GLY A 160 31.08 -19.10 18.27
N ARG A 161 30.94 -18.44 19.41
CA ARG A 161 29.76 -18.52 20.29
C ARG A 161 28.51 -17.93 19.60
N THR A 162 27.31 -18.34 20.03
CA THR A 162 26.05 -17.70 19.60
C THR A 162 26.14 -16.19 19.82
N GLY A 163 25.75 -15.40 18.81
CA GLY A 163 25.84 -13.93 18.84
C GLY A 163 27.19 -13.32 18.43
N SER A 164 28.19 -14.13 18.04
CA SER A 164 29.52 -13.61 17.63
C SER A 164 29.59 -12.97 16.23
N GLY A 165 28.46 -12.71 15.57
CA GLY A 165 28.43 -12.08 14.24
C GLY A 165 28.72 -13.00 13.03
N LYS A 166 28.79 -14.34 13.19
CA LYS A 166 29.01 -15.27 12.05
C LYS A 166 27.98 -15.12 10.91
N PRO A 167 26.65 -15.02 11.19
CA PRO A 167 25.67 -14.77 10.14
C PRO A 167 25.88 -13.40 9.50
N SER A 168 26.20 -12.37 10.30
CA SER A 168 26.50 -11.03 9.81
C SER A 168 27.67 -11.02 8.83
N LEU A 169 28.71 -11.83 9.07
CA LEU A 169 29.87 -11.98 8.17
C LEU A 169 29.47 -12.63 6.85
N THR A 170 28.58 -13.61 6.91
CA THR A 170 28.05 -14.24 5.69
C THR A 170 27.21 -13.25 4.87
N LEU A 171 26.36 -12.47 5.53
CA LEU A 171 25.53 -11.45 4.87
C LEU A 171 26.38 -10.32 4.27
N SER A 172 27.45 -9.90 4.92
CA SER A 172 28.36 -8.88 4.38
C SER A 172 29.17 -9.37 3.19
N LEU A 173 29.61 -10.65 3.20
CA LEU A 173 30.27 -11.25 2.02
C LEU A 173 29.35 -11.30 0.80
N LEU A 174 28.05 -11.47 1.02
CA LEU A 174 27.02 -11.42 -0.03
C LEU A 174 26.57 -10.00 -0.40
N ARG A 175 27.16 -8.96 0.21
CA ARG A 175 26.76 -7.55 0.07
C ARG A 175 25.27 -7.29 0.37
N LEU A 176 24.68 -8.08 1.27
CA LEU A 176 23.31 -7.85 1.76
C LEU A 176 23.27 -6.87 2.93
N LEU A 177 24.43 -6.54 3.49
CA LEU A 177 24.61 -5.50 4.49
C LEU A 177 25.73 -4.59 4.02
N ASN A 178 25.51 -3.28 4.14
CA ASN A 178 26.51 -2.29 3.81
C ASN A 178 27.53 -2.19 4.95
N ALA A 179 28.81 -2.11 4.55
CA ALA A 179 29.96 -1.94 5.42
C ALA A 179 30.29 -0.45 5.57
#